data_AF-A0A5S3WDK0-F1
#
_entry.id   AF-A0A5S3WDK0-F1
#
_cell.length_a   1.000
_cell.length_b   1.000
_cell.length_c   1.000
_cell.angle_alpha   90.00
_cell.angle_beta   90.00
_cell.angle_gamma   90.00
#
_symmetry.space_group_name_H-M   'P 1'
#
loop_
_entity.id
_entity.type
_entity.pdbx_description
1 polymer ?
#
loop_
_entity_poly.entity_id
_entity_poly.type
_entity_poly.pdbx_seq_one_letter_code
_entity_poly.pdbx_strand_id
1 'polypeptide(L)'
;MFLFELFGLFSLSALVMWAFLMAFFFNIFVYSLGVKRNTTLLISSIIMMVSYSATDYFYTWISYYNTTYFDWAMHDAITIVSLIIAYGIVRLSSASLLYLITGLSINMFLMLSMHLDVYVYGNQEPWILWDIYLYSVNVIDLTMVVALIVDRDFLGLHKLKSKVLNYFKSKDSHVVT
;
A
#
# COMPACT_ATOMS: atom_id res chain seq x y z
N MET A 1 21.09 17.77 -10.77
CA MET A 1 20.60 16.36 -10.71
C MET A 1 20.65 15.83 -9.29
N PHE A 2 21.80 15.89 -8.60
CA PHE A 2 21.93 15.44 -7.19
C PHE A 2 20.90 16.04 -6.21
N LEU A 3 20.66 17.35 -6.22
CA LEU A 3 19.67 17.96 -5.32
C LEU A 3 18.21 17.57 -5.64
N PHE A 4 17.89 17.28 -6.90
CA PHE A 4 16.55 16.84 -7.31
C PHE A 4 16.33 15.36 -6.98
N GLU A 5 17.35 14.52 -7.10
CA GLU A 5 17.30 13.12 -6.67
C GLU A 5 17.30 12.98 -5.14
N LEU A 6 18.12 13.80 -4.45
CA LEU A 6 18.24 13.83 -2.99
C LEU A 6 16.98 14.42 -2.31
N PHE A 7 16.38 15.46 -2.86
CA PHE A 7 15.15 16.09 -2.33
C PHE A 7 13.88 15.70 -3.08
N GLY A 8 13.93 14.77 -4.03
CA GLY A 8 12.76 14.32 -4.78
C GLY A 8 12.39 12.90 -4.41
N LEU A 9 13.30 11.94 -4.62
CA LEU A 9 13.03 10.51 -4.38
C LEU A 9 13.13 10.16 -2.89
N PHE A 10 14.21 10.55 -2.22
CA PHE A 10 14.37 10.30 -0.79
C PHE A 10 13.38 11.08 0.09
N SER A 11 12.97 12.28 -0.35
CA SER A 11 12.00 13.07 0.42
C SER A 11 10.59 12.52 0.31
N LEU A 12 10.21 11.95 -0.84
CA LEU A 12 8.87 11.41 -1.05
C LEU A 12 8.68 10.11 -0.26
N SER A 13 9.66 9.19 -0.29
CA SER A 13 9.61 7.98 0.54
C SER A 13 9.58 8.33 2.04
N ALA A 14 10.44 9.25 2.48
CA ALA A 14 10.46 9.72 3.87
C ALA A 14 9.15 10.42 4.28
N LEU A 15 8.53 11.18 3.36
CA LEU A 15 7.23 11.81 3.59
C LEU A 15 6.12 10.76 3.75
N VAL A 16 6.12 9.71 2.92
CA VAL A 16 5.16 8.61 3.01
C VAL A 16 5.35 7.84 4.33
N MET A 17 6.58 7.50 4.70
CA MET A 17 6.90 6.87 5.99
C MET A 17 6.39 7.74 7.15
N TRP A 18 6.71 9.03 7.13
CA TRP A 18 6.24 9.98 8.14
C TRP A 18 4.72 10.06 8.19
N ALA A 19 4.05 10.04 7.05
CA ALA A 19 2.60 10.08 6.96
C ALA A 19 1.95 8.83 7.58
N PHE A 20 2.51 7.64 7.35
CA PHE A 20 2.05 6.40 8.02
C PHE A 20 2.29 6.43 9.53
N LEU A 21 3.42 6.96 9.99
CA LEU A 21 3.70 7.18 11.41
C LEU A 21 2.65 8.12 12.04
N MET A 22 2.34 9.23 11.38
CA MET A 22 1.32 10.18 11.86
C MET A 22 -0.09 9.57 11.86
N ALA A 23 -0.44 8.76 10.85
CA ALA A 23 -1.71 8.04 10.82
C ALA A 23 -1.81 7.05 11.99
N PHE A 24 -0.72 6.38 12.35
CA PHE A 24 -0.69 5.51 13.53
C PHE A 24 -0.87 6.30 14.83
N PHE A 25 -0.13 7.39 15.04
CA PHE A 25 -0.28 8.22 16.24
C PHE A 25 -1.69 8.81 16.36
N PHE A 26 -2.29 9.23 15.25
CA PHE A 26 -3.68 9.67 15.23
C PHE A 26 -4.63 8.55 15.69
N ASN A 27 -4.42 7.32 15.23
CA ASN A 27 -5.24 6.18 15.64
C ASN A 27 -5.04 5.82 17.14
N ILE A 28 -3.82 5.90 17.68
CA ILE A 28 -3.58 5.76 19.13
C ILE A 28 -4.32 6.84 19.91
N PHE A 29 -4.21 8.09 19.48
CA PHE A 29 -4.81 9.23 20.17
C PHE A 29 -6.33 9.11 20.20
N VAL A 30 -6.96 8.75 19.08
CA VAL A 30 -8.41 8.54 19.06
C VAL A 30 -8.82 7.34 19.92
N TYR A 31 -8.01 6.28 19.95
CA TYR A 31 -8.24 5.12 20.81
C TYR A 31 -8.17 5.47 22.31
N SER A 32 -7.21 6.31 22.71
CA SER A 32 -7.05 6.71 24.12
C SER A 32 -8.20 7.61 24.62
N LEU A 33 -8.88 8.33 23.72
CA LEU A 33 -10.07 9.12 24.04
C LEU A 33 -11.33 8.26 24.32
N GLY A 34 -11.25 6.93 24.19
CA GLY A 34 -12.39 6.04 24.42
C GLY A 34 -13.49 6.15 23.36
N VAL A 35 -13.23 6.84 22.24
CA VAL A 35 -14.12 6.85 21.09
C VAL A 35 -14.08 5.44 20.48
N LYS A 36 -15.23 4.75 20.48
CA LYS A 36 -15.36 3.39 19.91
C LYS A 36 -14.96 3.40 18.43
N ARG A 37 -13.69 3.11 18.16
CA ARG A 37 -13.09 2.97 16.83
C ARG A 37 -12.63 1.52 16.66
N ASN A 38 -12.69 1.00 15.44
CA ASN A 38 -12.41 -0.40 15.17
C ASN A 38 -10.97 -0.76 15.56
N THR A 39 -10.79 -1.81 16.37
CA THR A 39 -9.45 -2.31 16.76
C THR A 39 -8.63 -2.77 15.55
N THR A 40 -9.29 -3.26 14.49
CA THR A 40 -8.64 -3.59 13.20
C THR A 40 -7.91 -2.39 12.61
N LEU A 41 -8.48 -1.20 12.70
CA LEU A 41 -7.89 0.00 12.12
C LEU A 41 -6.58 0.36 12.83
N LEU A 42 -6.57 0.32 14.16
CA LEU A 42 -5.36 0.56 14.95
C LEU A 42 -4.27 -0.46 14.59
N ILE A 43 -4.60 -1.74 14.54
CA ILE A 43 -3.66 -2.82 14.18
C ILE A 43 -3.13 -2.62 12.75
N SER A 44 -4.01 -2.29 11.79
CA SER A 44 -3.59 -2.03 10.41
C SER A 44 -2.64 -0.83 10.30
N SER A 45 -2.87 0.24 11.08
CA SER A 45 -1.97 1.40 11.11
C SER A 45 -0.60 1.07 11.72
N ILE A 46 -0.55 0.20 12.74
CA ILE A 46 0.73 -0.30 13.30
C ILE A 46 1.51 -1.08 12.24
N ILE A 47 0.85 -2.01 11.56
CA ILE A 47 1.48 -2.85 10.54
C ILE A 47 2.07 -1.99 9.42
N MET A 48 1.29 -1.03 8.92
CA MET A 48 1.75 -0.12 7.86
C MET A 48 2.93 0.74 8.34
N MET A 49 2.85 1.32 9.54
CA MET A 49 3.96 2.11 10.10
C MET A 49 5.23 1.27 10.23
N VAL A 50 5.14 0.06 10.82
CA VAL A 50 6.31 -0.80 11.03
C VAL A 50 6.90 -1.20 9.68
N SER A 51 6.08 -1.57 8.71
CA SER A 51 6.60 -1.97 7.41
C SER A 51 7.29 -0.83 6.68
N TYR A 52 6.66 0.34 6.55
CA TYR A 52 7.25 1.45 5.81
C TYR A 52 8.50 1.99 6.53
N SER A 53 8.51 2.01 7.86
CA SER A 53 9.71 2.35 8.64
C SER A 53 10.83 1.34 8.43
N ALA A 54 10.51 0.03 8.44
CA ALA A 54 11.50 -1.02 8.20
C ALA A 54 12.06 -0.92 6.78
N THR A 55 11.19 -0.75 5.77
CA THR A 55 11.62 -0.66 4.39
C THR A 55 12.54 0.56 4.16
N ASP A 56 12.15 1.75 4.59
CA ASP A 56 13.00 2.94 4.42
C ASP A 56 14.32 2.81 5.20
N TYR A 57 14.27 2.35 6.46
CA TYR A 57 15.46 2.21 7.30
C TYR A 57 16.45 1.17 6.77
N PHE A 58 15.98 -0.03 6.38
CA PHE A 58 16.83 -1.12 5.92
C PHE A 58 17.31 -0.94 4.49
N TYR A 59 16.47 -0.44 3.57
CA TYR A 59 16.78 -0.44 2.14
C TYR A 59 17.32 0.89 1.61
N THR A 60 17.04 2.02 2.28
CA THR A 60 17.48 3.33 1.79
C THR A 60 18.56 3.98 2.64
N TRP A 61 18.49 3.86 3.98
CA TRP A 61 19.40 4.62 4.86
C TRP A 61 20.67 3.86 5.26
N ILE A 62 20.58 2.54 5.47
CA ILE A 62 21.72 1.71 5.97
C ILE A 62 22.14 0.64 4.96
N SER A 63 21.39 0.47 3.87
CA SER A 63 21.71 -0.57 2.87
C SER A 63 23.04 -0.31 2.18
N TYR A 64 23.99 -1.21 2.40
CA TYR A 64 25.18 -1.40 1.55
C TYR A 64 24.83 -2.11 0.23
N TYR A 65 23.62 -2.71 0.13
CA TYR A 65 23.16 -3.49 -1.01
C TYR A 65 22.36 -2.65 -2.01
N ASN A 66 22.51 -2.97 -3.29
CA ASN A 66 21.76 -2.36 -4.38
C ASN A 66 20.34 -2.94 -4.39
N THR A 67 19.38 -2.21 -3.85
CA THR A 67 17.99 -2.68 -3.65
C THR A 67 17.26 -2.70 -5.00
N THR A 68 16.59 -3.80 -5.31
CA THR A 68 15.93 -4.00 -6.60
C THR A 68 14.42 -3.86 -6.48
N TYR A 69 13.71 -3.52 -7.56
CA TYR A 69 12.24 -3.45 -7.55
C TYR A 69 11.55 -4.75 -7.07
N PHE A 70 12.22 -5.90 -7.19
CA PHE A 70 11.72 -7.17 -6.69
C PHE A 70 11.74 -7.26 -5.16
N ASP A 71 12.75 -6.69 -4.51
CA ASP A 71 12.85 -6.65 -3.05
C ASP A 71 11.70 -5.83 -2.44
N TRP A 72 11.37 -4.71 -3.08
CA TRP A 72 10.22 -3.88 -2.71
C TRP A 72 8.89 -4.63 -2.90
N ALA A 73 8.72 -5.35 -4.01
CA ALA A 73 7.53 -6.17 -4.25
C ALA A 73 7.36 -7.30 -3.21
N MET A 74 8.47 -7.91 -2.78
CA MET A 74 8.44 -8.90 -1.69
C MET A 74 8.03 -8.30 -0.36
N HIS A 75 8.47 -7.07 -0.06
CA HIS A 75 8.01 -6.35 1.12
C HIS A 75 6.50 -6.08 1.10
N ASP A 76 5.96 -5.65 -0.04
CA ASP A 76 4.52 -5.50 -0.22
C ASP A 76 3.77 -6.83 -0.06
N ALA A 77 4.33 -7.94 -0.53
CA ALA A 77 3.74 -9.26 -0.30
C ALA A 77 3.71 -9.61 1.20
N ILE A 78 4.79 -9.37 1.94
CA ILE A 78 4.88 -9.61 3.39
C ILE A 78 3.86 -8.75 4.16
N THR A 79 3.70 -7.47 3.78
CA THR A 79 2.72 -6.60 4.42
C THR A 79 1.29 -7.07 4.18
N ILE A 80 0.94 -7.43 2.96
CA ILE A 80 -0.38 -7.98 2.63
C ILE A 80 -0.65 -9.23 3.48
N VAL A 81 0.31 -10.15 3.59
CA VAL A 81 0.18 -11.36 4.42
C VAL A 81 -0.06 -10.99 5.89
N SER A 82 0.72 -10.05 6.45
CA SER A 82 0.53 -9.61 7.84
C SER A 82 -0.84 -8.96 8.09
N LEU A 83 -1.35 -8.17 7.13
CA LEU A 83 -2.70 -7.58 7.19
C LEU A 83 -3.79 -8.66 7.14
N ILE A 84 -3.63 -9.69 6.32
CA ILE A 84 -4.58 -10.82 6.24
C ILE A 84 -4.57 -11.63 7.54
N ILE A 85 -3.40 -11.88 8.13
CA ILE A 85 -3.29 -12.56 9.43
C ILE A 85 -3.99 -11.74 10.52
N ALA A 86 -3.74 -10.42 10.57
CA ALA A 86 -4.39 -9.52 11.51
C ALA A 86 -5.93 -9.52 11.33
N TYR A 87 -6.41 -9.55 10.09
CA TYR A 87 -7.83 -9.70 9.80
C TYR A 87 -8.41 -11.01 10.34
N GLY A 88 -7.70 -12.13 10.18
CA GLY A 88 -8.12 -13.44 10.69
C GLY A 88 -8.27 -13.49 12.22
N ILE A 89 -7.42 -12.75 12.94
CA ILE A 89 -7.43 -12.68 14.41
C ILE A 89 -8.56 -11.77 14.92
N VAL A 90 -8.72 -10.58 14.34
CA VAL A 90 -9.65 -9.56 14.85
C VAL A 90 -11.08 -9.75 14.31
N ARG A 91 -11.23 -10.44 13.15
CA ARG A 91 -12.51 -10.76 12.49
C ARG A 91 -13.43 -9.56 12.20
N LEU A 92 -12.91 -8.33 12.24
CA LEU A 92 -13.63 -7.11 11.91
C LEU A 92 -13.05 -6.53 10.61
N SER A 93 -13.85 -6.49 9.55
CA SER A 93 -13.46 -5.81 8.31
C SER A 93 -13.62 -4.30 8.49
N SER A 94 -12.55 -3.54 8.28
CA SER A 94 -12.62 -2.08 8.13
C SER A 94 -12.54 -1.69 6.65
N ALA A 95 -13.10 -0.53 6.31
CA ALA A 95 -12.94 0.03 4.97
C ALA A 95 -11.46 0.23 4.68
N SER A 96 -10.70 0.75 5.64
CA SER A 96 -9.25 0.96 5.52
C SER A 96 -8.49 -0.29 5.07
N LEU A 97 -8.78 -1.47 5.63
CA LEU A 97 -8.09 -2.70 5.30
C LEU A 97 -8.24 -3.08 3.82
N LEU A 98 -9.40 -2.79 3.23
CA LEU A 98 -9.62 -3.00 1.80
C LEU A 98 -8.77 -2.05 0.95
N TYR A 99 -8.65 -0.78 1.33
CA TYR A 99 -7.78 0.18 0.65
C TYR A 99 -6.30 -0.21 0.75
N LEU A 100 -5.88 -0.70 1.92
CA LEU A 100 -4.49 -1.14 2.13
C LEU A 100 -4.15 -2.35 1.25
N ILE A 101 -4.97 -3.41 1.28
CA ILE A 101 -4.70 -4.61 0.47
C ILE A 101 -4.73 -4.28 -1.02
N THR A 102 -5.71 -3.48 -1.46
CA THR A 102 -5.82 -3.11 -2.88
C THR A 102 -4.68 -2.21 -3.32
N GLY A 103 -4.31 -1.20 -2.52
CA GLY A 103 -3.18 -0.31 -2.79
C GLY A 103 -1.86 -1.07 -2.89
N LEU A 104 -1.52 -1.86 -1.87
CA LEU A 104 -0.31 -2.69 -1.87
C LEU A 104 -0.28 -3.69 -3.03
N SER A 105 -1.43 -4.25 -3.42
CA SER A 105 -1.49 -5.18 -4.58
C SER A 105 -1.17 -4.46 -5.89
N ILE A 106 -1.65 -3.22 -6.08
CA ILE A 106 -1.36 -2.42 -7.27
C ILE A 106 0.11 -2.00 -7.27
N ASN A 107 0.64 -1.53 -6.13
CA ASN A 107 2.05 -1.18 -5.98
C ASN A 107 2.96 -2.37 -6.30
N MET A 108 2.70 -3.53 -5.71
CA MET A 108 3.44 -4.78 -5.99
C MET A 108 3.43 -5.12 -7.48
N PHE A 109 2.27 -5.02 -8.16
CA PHE A 109 2.17 -5.28 -9.60
C PHE A 109 3.01 -4.31 -10.44
N LEU A 110 2.99 -3.02 -10.09
CA LEU A 110 3.79 -2.00 -10.77
C LEU A 110 5.29 -2.23 -10.55
N MET A 111 5.70 -2.58 -9.32
CA MET A 111 7.11 -2.90 -9.01
C MET A 111 7.60 -4.14 -9.77
N LEU A 112 6.78 -5.19 -9.87
CA LEU A 112 7.12 -6.38 -10.67
C LEU A 112 7.24 -6.03 -12.16
N SER A 113 6.37 -5.15 -12.66
CA SER A 113 6.45 -4.67 -14.05
C SER A 113 7.74 -3.89 -14.30
N MET A 114 8.14 -3.02 -13.36
CA MET A 114 9.43 -2.32 -13.41
C MET A 114 10.62 -3.29 -13.32
N HIS A 115 10.52 -4.33 -12.48
CA HIS A 115 11.57 -5.33 -12.39
C HIS A 115 11.77 -6.08 -13.71
N LEU A 116 10.68 -6.48 -14.37
CA LEU A 116 10.73 -7.11 -15.68
C LEU A 116 11.32 -6.16 -16.73
N ASP A 117 10.90 -4.90 -16.76
CA ASP A 117 11.37 -3.91 -17.72
C ASP A 117 12.88 -3.62 -17.59
N VAL A 118 13.33 -3.29 -16.37
CA VAL A 118 14.70 -2.83 -16.13
C VAL A 118 15.70 -3.98 -16.09
N TYR A 119 15.37 -5.08 -15.40
CA TYR A 119 16.33 -6.16 -15.15
C TYR A 119 16.23 -7.34 -16.12
N VAL A 120 15.02 -7.66 -16.61
CA VAL A 120 14.84 -8.80 -17.53
C VAL A 120 14.96 -8.38 -18.99
N TYR A 121 14.25 -7.32 -19.38
CA TYR A 121 14.33 -6.76 -20.74
C TYR A 121 15.52 -5.83 -20.93
N GLY A 122 16.13 -5.35 -19.84
CA GLY A 122 17.34 -4.55 -19.88
C GLY A 122 17.12 -3.12 -20.37
N ASN A 123 15.88 -2.62 -20.34
CA ASN A 123 15.56 -1.26 -20.76
C ASN A 123 16.21 -0.25 -19.81
N GLN A 124 17.07 0.61 -20.36
CA GLN A 124 17.80 1.63 -19.61
C GLN A 124 17.25 3.05 -19.83
N GLU A 125 16.38 3.23 -20.83
CA GLU A 125 15.78 4.53 -21.12
C GLU A 125 14.38 4.64 -20.50
N PRO A 126 14.11 5.74 -19.78
CA PRO A 126 12.80 5.96 -19.17
C PRO A 126 11.74 6.16 -20.26
N TRP A 127 10.61 5.49 -20.07
CA TRP A 127 9.43 5.62 -20.93
C TRP A 127 8.16 5.63 -20.06
N ILE A 128 7.00 5.73 -20.68
CA ILE A 128 5.70 6.00 -20.02
C ILE A 128 5.45 5.09 -18.80
N LEU A 129 5.89 3.82 -18.81
CA LEU A 129 5.75 2.92 -17.66
C LEU A 129 6.42 3.47 -16.39
N TRP A 130 7.61 4.06 -16.52
CA TRP A 130 8.40 4.56 -15.40
C TRP A 130 7.72 5.77 -14.75
N ASP A 131 7.12 6.65 -15.57
CA ASP A 131 6.32 7.78 -15.09
C ASP A 131 5.06 7.27 -14.37
N ILE A 132 4.33 6.34 -14.98
CA ILE A 132 3.16 5.72 -14.37
C ILE A 132 3.53 5.10 -13.02
N TYR A 133 4.63 4.36 -12.94
CA TYR A 133 5.14 3.79 -11.71
C TYR A 133 5.39 4.87 -10.65
N LEU A 134 6.19 5.88 -10.97
CA LEU A 134 6.57 6.93 -10.03
C LEU A 134 5.36 7.67 -9.46
N TYR A 135 4.43 8.10 -10.31
CA TYR A 135 3.25 8.84 -9.85
C TYR A 135 2.24 7.94 -9.14
N SER A 136 1.98 6.74 -9.68
CA SER A 136 0.93 5.86 -9.14
C SER A 136 1.27 5.37 -7.74
N VAL A 137 2.50 4.90 -7.51
CA VAL A 137 2.91 4.37 -6.19
C VAL A 137 2.74 5.45 -5.11
N ASN A 138 3.26 6.65 -5.35
CA ASN A 138 3.13 7.76 -4.40
C ASN A 138 1.68 8.17 -4.14
N VAL A 139 0.85 8.24 -5.18
CA VAL A 139 -0.58 8.57 -5.03
C VAL A 139 -1.31 7.48 -4.25
N ILE A 140 -1.02 6.20 -4.54
CA ILE A 140 -1.62 5.06 -3.84
C ILE A 140 -1.24 5.10 -2.35
N ASP A 141 0.02 5.35 -2.03
CA ASP A 141 0.50 5.44 -0.65
C ASP A 141 -0.20 6.55 0.13
N LEU A 142 -0.32 7.74 -0.47
CA LEU A 142 -1.07 8.84 0.13
C LEU A 142 -2.55 8.48 0.33
N THR A 143 -3.18 7.78 -0.62
CA THR A 143 -4.57 7.32 -0.45
C THR A 143 -4.71 6.29 0.68
N MET A 144 -3.72 5.41 0.86
CA MET A 144 -3.68 4.45 1.97
C MET A 144 -3.58 5.16 3.33
N VAL A 145 -2.75 6.21 3.44
CA VAL A 145 -2.67 7.06 4.63
C VAL A 145 -4.02 7.73 4.92
N VAL A 146 -4.65 8.33 3.90
CA VAL A 146 -5.98 8.95 4.05
C VAL A 146 -7.01 7.92 4.52
N ALA A 147 -6.97 6.70 3.98
CA ALA A 147 -7.86 5.60 4.39
C ALA A 147 -7.69 5.24 5.87
N LEU A 148 -6.46 5.26 6.41
CA LEU A 148 -6.18 5.01 7.82
C LEU A 148 -6.66 6.12 8.76
N ILE A 149 -6.74 7.37 8.28
CA ILE A 149 -7.20 8.52 9.06
C ILE A 149 -8.73 8.59 9.04
N VAL A 150 -9.33 8.51 7.86
CA VAL A 150 -10.77 8.72 7.65
C VAL A 150 -11.58 7.48 8.05
N ASP A 151 -11.07 6.27 7.80
CA ASP A 151 -11.78 4.98 7.98
C ASP A 151 -13.22 4.98 7.42
N ARG A 152 -13.40 5.63 6.27
CA ARG A 152 -14.65 5.58 5.49
C ARG A 152 -14.35 5.19 4.07
N ASP A 153 -15.33 4.58 3.42
CA ASP A 153 -15.24 4.25 2.00
C ASP A 153 -15.42 5.51 1.13
N PHE A 154 -14.36 6.31 1.01
CA PHE A 154 -14.41 7.60 0.32
C PHE A 154 -14.37 7.47 -1.22
N LEU A 155 -13.68 6.46 -1.76
CA LEU A 155 -13.70 6.11 -3.20
C LEU A 155 -14.82 5.13 -3.58
N GLY A 156 -15.59 4.61 -2.62
CA GLY A 156 -16.66 3.67 -2.91
C GLY A 156 -16.17 2.27 -3.34
N LEU A 157 -14.99 1.84 -2.89
CA LEU A 157 -14.41 0.53 -3.22
C LEU A 157 -15.28 -0.63 -2.75
N HIS A 158 -16.06 -0.49 -1.67
CA HIS A 158 -17.02 -1.53 -1.28
C HIS A 158 -18.12 -1.71 -2.33
N LYS A 159 -18.60 -0.61 -2.93
CA LYS A 159 -19.59 -0.65 -4.01
C LYS A 159 -19.01 -1.30 -5.26
N LEU A 160 -17.76 -1.00 -5.59
CA LEU A 160 -17.05 -1.63 -6.71
C LEU A 160 -16.87 -3.12 -6.48
N LYS A 161 -16.36 -3.55 -5.31
CA LYS A 161 -16.22 -4.97 -4.96
C LYS A 161 -17.56 -5.71 -5.07
N SER A 162 -18.63 -5.14 -4.53
CA SER A 162 -19.97 -5.75 -4.60
C SER A 162 -20.47 -5.86 -6.05
N LYS A 163 -20.29 -4.82 -6.87
CA LYS A 163 -20.71 -4.82 -8.27
C LYS A 163 -19.93 -5.84 -9.10
N VAL A 164 -18.62 -5.93 -8.92
CA VAL A 164 -17.75 -6.91 -9.58
C VAL A 164 -18.16 -8.33 -9.19
N LEU A 165 -18.36 -8.59 -7.90
CA LEU A 165 -18.72 -9.92 -7.41
C LEU A 165 -20.12 -10.35 -7.88
N ASN A 166 -21.07 -9.40 -7.97
CA ASN A 166 -22.39 -9.65 -8.54
C ASN A 166 -22.34 -9.89 -10.06
N TYR A 167 -21.46 -9.18 -10.79
CA TYR A 167 -21.27 -9.40 -12.21
C TYR A 167 -20.73 -10.81 -12.51
N PHE A 168 -19.73 -11.28 -11.75
CA PHE A 168 -19.21 -12.64 -11.90
C PHE A 168 -20.26 -13.69 -11.53
N LYS A 169 -21.00 -13.51 -10.43
CA LYS A 169 -22.10 -14.41 -10.06
C LYS A 169 -23.21 -14.48 -11.12
N SER A 170 -23.55 -13.35 -11.74
CA SER A 170 -24.54 -13.30 -12.81
C SER A 170 -24.06 -14.02 -14.07
N LYS A 171 -22.76 -14.03 -14.33
CA LYS A 171 -22.18 -14.70 -15.51
C LYS A 171 -22.20 -16.23 -15.35
N ASP A 172 -21.98 -16.73 -14.14
CA ASP A 172 -22.08 -18.17 -13.85
C ASP A 172 -23.52 -18.70 -14.00
N SER A 173 -24.55 -17.89 -13.70
CA SER A 173 -25.95 -18.29 -13.90
C SER A 173 -26.41 -18.36 -15.36
N HIS A 174 -25.69 -17.74 -16.30
CA HIS A 174 -26.01 -17.78 -17.73
C HIS A 174 -25.34 -18.94 -18.50
N VAL A 175 -24.46 -19.70 -17.85
CA VAL A 175 -23.78 -20.86 -18.45
C VAL A 175 -24.54 -22.17 -18.16
N VAL A 176 -25.52 -22.16 -17.25
CA VAL A 176 -26.24 -23.36 -16.76
C VAL A 176 -27.67 -23.47 -17.33
N THR A 177 -28.06 -22.62 -18.29
CA THR A 177 -29.38 -22.65 -18.95
C THR A 177 -29.27 -22.94 -20.44
#